data_AF-A0A7X0H4P5-F1
#
_entry.id   AF-A0A7X0H4P5-F1
#
_cell.length_a   1.000
_cell.length_b   1.000
_cell.length_c   1.000
_cell.angle_alpha   90.00
_cell.angle_beta   90.00
_cell.angle_gamma   90.00
#
_symmetry.space_group_name_H-M   'P 1'
#
loop_
_entity.id
_entity.type
_entity.pdbx_description
1 polymer ?
#
loop_
_entity_poly.entity_id
_entity_poly.type
_entity_poly.pdbx_seq_one_letter_code
_entity_poly.pdbx_strand_id
1 'polypeptide(L)'
;MFAIFLALAAPGELVTQVVVEEGGEPMMPATNPGSWATNDDYPVSAMREEREGTTGFKLTVGADGLPTQCEIISPSGHDDLDATTCRLIMERARFTPGRDKAGKAVGGTYSNRIRWQIPEYDDSIAVAGFALDAVQESWPRGPRPDDALTRIDPAAHYPAAARAAGEEGVVHMELGIDAAGQVTSCKVNESSLSFALDEAACALMRSDGKFSPALDSDGKPVRSVVATTFRWTLPEEAGEGPGGVAVQRERSFPMGKPGSATVTVLLGADGRVADCRFSKTGEFGSMPNGMTPCDMFPAQGRYAPFVGSDGKPAAKRVTLRTELVIEDAPPPAEAKPAPVKPAVAK
;
A
#
# COMPACT_ATOMS: atom_id res chain seq x y z
N MET A 1 -79.79 -21.58 -26.51
CA MET A 1 -79.47 -22.22 -25.22
C MET A 1 -78.01 -21.93 -24.93
N PHE A 2 -77.70 -21.11 -23.90
CA PHE A 2 -76.42 -20.90 -23.16
C PHE A 2 -75.07 -20.88 -23.94
N ALA A 3 -74.04 -20.05 -23.72
CA ALA A 3 -73.66 -19.04 -22.73
C ALA A 3 -72.45 -18.21 -23.26
N ILE A 4 -72.07 -17.17 -22.51
CA ILE A 4 -71.05 -16.13 -22.73
C ILE A 4 -69.67 -16.54 -22.15
N PHE A 5 -68.59 -16.24 -22.91
CA PHE A 5 -67.16 -15.93 -22.62
C PHE A 5 -66.34 -16.71 -21.57
N LEU A 6 -65.10 -17.15 -21.94
CA LEU A 6 -63.81 -16.50 -21.59
C LEU A 6 -62.57 -17.30 -22.09
N ALA A 7 -61.59 -16.55 -22.64
CA ALA A 7 -60.12 -16.71 -22.77
C ALA A 7 -59.44 -18.08 -22.90
N LEU A 8 -58.37 -18.16 -23.72
CA LEU A 8 -56.99 -18.31 -23.22
C LEU A 8 -55.95 -18.21 -24.35
N ALA A 9 -54.94 -17.37 -24.10
CA ALA A 9 -53.75 -17.20 -24.93
C ALA A 9 -52.94 -18.50 -25.03
N ALA A 10 -52.24 -18.68 -26.15
CA ALA A 10 -51.24 -19.73 -26.29
C ALA A 10 -50.06 -19.47 -25.31
N PRO A 11 -49.62 -20.46 -24.53
CA PRO A 11 -48.31 -20.44 -23.88
C PRO A 11 -47.25 -20.78 -24.96
N GLY A 12 -46.07 -20.19 -25.05
CA GLY A 12 -45.26 -19.49 -24.06
C GLY A 12 -43.82 -19.94 -24.32
N GLU A 13 -43.00 -19.07 -24.90
CA GLU A 13 -41.54 -19.28 -25.01
C GLU A 13 -40.96 -19.41 -23.60
N LEU A 14 -40.34 -20.54 -23.31
CA LEU A 14 -39.48 -20.73 -22.14
C LEU A 14 -38.18 -19.96 -22.36
N VAL A 15 -38.23 -18.65 -22.17
CA VAL A 15 -37.04 -17.89 -21.79
C VAL A 15 -36.81 -18.19 -20.32
N THR A 16 -35.87 -19.09 -20.02
CA THR A 16 -35.31 -19.22 -18.67
C THR A 16 -34.64 -17.90 -18.34
N GLN A 17 -35.39 -17.00 -17.71
CA GLN A 17 -34.82 -15.85 -17.05
C GLN A 17 -33.94 -16.39 -15.92
N VAL A 18 -32.63 -16.14 -16.03
CA VAL A 18 -31.74 -16.17 -14.88
C VAL A 18 -32.25 -15.09 -13.95
N VAL A 19 -33.02 -15.49 -12.94
CA VAL A 19 -33.37 -14.62 -11.82
C VAL A 19 -32.06 -14.44 -11.05
N VAL A 20 -31.34 -13.36 -11.34
CA VAL A 20 -30.31 -12.85 -10.44
C VAL A 20 -31.07 -12.26 -9.26
N GLU A 21 -31.22 -13.03 -8.19
CA GLU A 21 -31.71 -12.55 -6.90
C GLU A 21 -30.68 -11.56 -6.33
N GLU A 22 -30.75 -10.29 -6.74
CA GLU A 22 -30.08 -9.19 -6.06
C GLU A 22 -30.82 -8.85 -4.75
N GLY A 23 -30.07 -8.80 -3.65
CA GLY A 23 -30.62 -8.31 -2.38
C GLY A 23 -29.86 -8.73 -1.11
N GLY A 24 -28.59 -9.11 -1.20
CA GLY A 24 -27.77 -9.40 -0.03
C GLY A 24 -26.47 -8.60 -0.01
N GLU A 25 -26.01 -8.20 1.18
CA GLU A 25 -24.68 -7.58 1.36
C GLU A 25 -23.64 -8.69 1.08
N PRO A 26 -22.67 -8.48 0.16
CA PRO A 26 -21.76 -9.55 -0.26
C PRO A 26 -20.77 -9.91 0.86
N MET A 27 -20.34 -11.17 0.89
CA MET A 27 -19.27 -11.62 1.77
C MET A 27 -17.92 -11.06 1.28
N MET A 28 -17.08 -10.61 2.21
CA MET A 28 -15.80 -9.99 1.89
C MET A 28 -14.67 -10.41 2.83
N PRO A 29 -13.40 -10.43 2.38
CA PRO A 29 -12.25 -10.58 3.27
C PRO A 29 -12.23 -9.51 4.36
N ALA A 30 -12.21 -9.92 5.63
CA ALA A 30 -12.03 -9.03 6.78
C ALA A 30 -10.56 -8.69 7.05
N THR A 31 -9.64 -9.51 6.54
CA THR A 31 -8.20 -9.27 6.57
C THR A 31 -7.65 -9.23 5.15
N ASN A 32 -6.51 -8.56 4.96
CA ASN A 32 -5.88 -8.42 3.65
C ASN A 32 -5.55 -9.80 3.06
N PRO A 33 -6.13 -10.20 1.90
CA PRO A 33 -5.80 -11.47 1.26
C PRO A 33 -4.31 -11.66 0.96
N GLY A 34 -3.58 -10.57 0.72
CA GLY A 34 -2.14 -10.58 0.49
C GLY A 34 -1.29 -10.92 1.71
N SER A 35 -1.87 -10.99 2.91
CA SER A 35 -1.15 -11.40 4.13
C SER A 35 -1.44 -12.85 4.55
N TRP A 36 -2.25 -13.60 3.80
CA TRP A 36 -2.59 -14.98 4.17
C TRP A 36 -1.46 -15.97 3.86
N ALA A 37 -0.64 -15.69 2.84
CA ALA A 37 0.65 -16.35 2.64
C ALA A 37 1.72 -15.29 2.39
N THR A 38 2.87 -15.46 3.02
CA THR A 38 4.04 -14.59 2.88
C THR A 38 5.24 -15.37 2.38
N ASN A 39 6.33 -14.66 2.08
CA ASN A 39 7.59 -15.29 1.66
C ASN A 39 8.15 -16.25 2.74
N ASP A 40 7.87 -16.00 4.01
CA ASP A 40 8.32 -16.86 5.13
C ASP A 40 7.61 -18.22 5.16
N ASP A 41 6.48 -18.33 4.47
CA ASP A 41 5.69 -19.57 4.41
C ASP A 41 6.11 -20.49 3.25
N TYR A 42 7.11 -20.10 2.46
CA TYR A 42 7.59 -20.90 1.32
C TYR A 42 8.10 -22.27 1.80
N PRO A 43 7.58 -23.39 1.28
CA PRO A 43 8.05 -24.71 1.69
C PRO A 43 9.55 -24.88 1.43
N VAL A 44 10.31 -25.26 2.46
CA VAL A 44 11.77 -25.41 2.35
C VAL A 44 12.18 -26.42 1.28
N SER A 45 11.39 -27.48 1.08
CA SER A 45 11.57 -28.46 -0.01
C SER A 45 11.41 -27.81 -1.38
N ALA A 46 10.33 -27.03 -1.57
CA ALA A 46 10.06 -26.33 -2.82
C ALA A 46 11.14 -25.27 -3.12
N MET A 47 11.63 -24.56 -2.10
CA MET A 47 12.70 -23.58 -2.26
C MET A 47 14.04 -24.23 -2.67
N ARG A 48 14.38 -25.40 -2.11
CA ARG A 48 15.62 -26.13 -2.46
C ARG A 48 15.60 -26.73 -3.85
N GLU A 49 14.40 -27.08 -4.33
CA GLU A 49 14.18 -27.69 -5.64
C GLU A 49 13.78 -26.66 -6.69
N GLU A 50 13.86 -25.37 -6.35
CA GLU A 50 13.54 -24.24 -7.24
C GLU A 50 12.13 -24.33 -7.84
N ARG A 51 11.20 -24.91 -7.07
CA ARG A 51 9.83 -25.18 -7.50
C ARG A 51 8.95 -23.97 -7.31
N GLU A 52 8.37 -23.50 -8.40
CA GLU A 52 7.51 -22.34 -8.48
C GLU A 52 6.18 -22.70 -9.12
N GLY A 53 5.16 -21.86 -8.92
CA GLY A 53 3.89 -22.04 -9.59
C GLY A 53 2.79 -21.17 -9.00
N THR A 54 1.61 -21.25 -9.58
CA THR A 54 0.46 -20.49 -9.11
C THR A 54 -0.67 -21.41 -8.70
N THR A 55 -0.97 -21.45 -7.41
CA THR A 55 -2.08 -22.22 -6.85
C THR A 55 -3.35 -21.37 -6.85
N GLY A 56 -4.33 -21.71 -7.69
CA GLY A 56 -5.68 -21.17 -7.62
C GLY A 56 -6.58 -21.99 -6.69
N PHE A 57 -7.30 -21.33 -5.81
CA PHE A 57 -8.16 -21.96 -4.81
C PHE A 57 -9.56 -21.35 -4.75
N LYS A 58 -10.52 -22.15 -4.29
CA LYS A 58 -11.89 -21.75 -3.94
C LYS A 58 -12.16 -22.13 -2.49
N LEU A 59 -12.62 -21.17 -1.71
CA LEU A 59 -13.06 -21.35 -0.33
C LEU A 59 -14.58 -21.47 -0.28
N THR A 60 -15.05 -22.34 0.61
CA THR A 60 -16.37 -22.24 1.21
C THR A 60 -16.21 -21.59 2.56
N VAL A 61 -17.00 -20.56 2.84
CA VAL A 61 -16.94 -19.78 4.08
C VAL A 61 -18.28 -19.87 4.78
N GLY A 62 -18.26 -20.10 6.09
CA GLY A 62 -19.45 -20.19 6.93
C GLY A 62 -20.11 -18.83 7.18
N ALA A 63 -21.33 -18.86 7.73
CA ALA A 63 -22.05 -17.65 8.17
C ALA A 63 -21.37 -16.94 9.36
N ASP A 64 -20.37 -17.56 9.97
CA ASP A 64 -19.48 -17.02 10.99
C ASP A 64 -18.24 -16.32 10.42
N GLY A 65 -18.05 -16.35 9.09
CA GLY A 65 -16.93 -15.69 8.42
C GLY A 65 -15.64 -16.50 8.43
N LEU A 66 -15.71 -17.77 8.82
CA LEU A 66 -14.56 -18.68 8.84
C LEU A 66 -14.57 -19.59 7.60
N PRO A 67 -13.42 -19.80 6.94
CA PRO A 67 -13.29 -20.81 5.90
C PRO A 67 -13.59 -22.20 6.48
N THR A 68 -14.49 -22.95 5.84
CA THR A 68 -14.86 -24.32 6.21
C THR A 68 -14.33 -25.36 5.23
N GLN A 69 -14.00 -24.93 4.00
CA GLN A 69 -13.42 -25.79 2.98
C GLN A 69 -12.50 -24.97 2.07
N CYS A 70 -11.38 -25.58 1.65
CA CYS A 70 -10.51 -25.07 0.59
C CYS A 70 -10.36 -26.13 -0.49
N GLU A 71 -10.63 -25.75 -1.74
CA GLU A 71 -10.52 -26.59 -2.92
C GLU A 71 -9.51 -25.96 -3.89
N ILE A 72 -8.54 -26.75 -4.36
CA ILE A 72 -7.61 -26.31 -5.41
C ILE A 72 -8.31 -26.45 -6.75
N ILE A 73 -8.56 -25.30 -7.38
CA ILE A 73 -9.26 -25.22 -8.68
C ILE A 73 -8.28 -25.01 -9.85
N SER A 74 -7.04 -24.62 -9.55
CA SER A 74 -5.94 -24.55 -10.51
C SER A 74 -4.65 -24.96 -9.79
N PRO A 75 -4.11 -26.16 -10.02
CA PRO A 75 -2.89 -26.59 -9.34
C PRO A 75 -1.68 -25.78 -9.80
N SER A 76 -0.71 -25.59 -8.91
CA SER A 76 0.55 -24.89 -9.23
C SER A 76 1.49 -25.73 -10.10
N GLY A 77 1.26 -27.04 -10.19
CA GLY A 77 2.20 -28.02 -10.71
C GLY A 77 3.00 -28.74 -9.61
N HIS A 78 2.84 -28.33 -8.35
CA HIS A 78 3.53 -28.93 -7.20
C HIS A 78 2.58 -29.11 -5.99
N ASP A 79 2.41 -30.36 -5.55
CA ASP A 79 1.43 -30.71 -4.51
C ASP A 79 1.72 -30.05 -3.15
N ASP A 80 2.98 -29.80 -2.82
CA ASP A 80 3.35 -29.16 -1.54
C ASP A 80 3.05 -27.66 -1.53
N LEU A 81 3.16 -26.96 -2.67
CA LEU A 81 2.72 -25.57 -2.82
C LEU A 81 1.20 -25.46 -2.72
N ASP A 82 0.48 -26.41 -3.32
CA ASP A 82 -0.98 -26.47 -3.28
C ASP A 82 -1.51 -26.80 -1.88
N ALA A 83 -0.90 -27.77 -1.20
CA ALA A 83 -1.24 -28.12 0.17
C ALA A 83 -0.93 -26.98 1.15
N THR A 84 0.22 -26.31 0.98
CA THR A 84 0.61 -25.16 1.82
C THR A 84 -0.35 -23.99 1.64
N THR A 85 -0.76 -23.71 0.40
CA THR A 85 -1.78 -22.72 0.08
C THR A 85 -3.05 -22.95 0.89
N CYS A 86 -3.68 -24.11 0.76
CA CYS A 86 -4.94 -24.37 1.48
C CYS A 86 -4.76 -24.35 2.99
N ARG A 87 -3.64 -24.89 3.52
CA ARG A 87 -3.36 -24.85 4.96
C ARG A 87 -3.33 -23.42 5.49
N LEU A 88 -2.54 -22.54 4.87
CA LEU A 88 -2.37 -21.14 5.31
C LEU A 88 -3.67 -20.35 5.24
N ILE A 89 -4.42 -20.50 4.15
CA ILE A 89 -5.66 -19.76 3.93
C ILE A 89 -6.73 -20.21 4.94
N MET A 90 -6.85 -21.51 5.19
CA MET A 90 -7.78 -22.02 6.20
C MET A 90 -7.43 -21.52 7.61
N GLU A 91 -6.13 -21.38 7.93
CA GLU A 91 -5.68 -20.87 9.23
C GLU A 91 -5.92 -19.36 9.40
N ARG A 92 -5.61 -18.56 8.36
CA ARG A 92 -5.44 -17.10 8.48
C ARG A 92 -6.56 -16.27 7.84
N ALA A 93 -7.27 -16.80 6.85
CA ALA A 93 -8.31 -16.03 6.19
C ALA A 93 -9.49 -15.79 7.12
N ARG A 94 -9.96 -14.55 7.15
CA ARG A 94 -11.15 -14.14 7.90
C ARG A 94 -12.03 -13.33 6.97
N PHE A 95 -13.34 -13.52 7.09
CA PHE A 95 -14.34 -12.86 6.26
C PHE A 95 -15.36 -12.15 7.12
N THR A 96 -15.84 -11.02 6.61
CA THR A 96 -17.14 -10.47 7.01
C THR A 96 -18.21 -11.27 6.25
N PRO A 97 -19.11 -11.99 6.95
CA PRO A 97 -20.16 -12.76 6.30
C PRO A 97 -21.05 -11.87 5.45
N GLY A 98 -21.56 -12.40 4.34
CA GLY A 98 -22.62 -11.73 3.61
C GLY A 98 -23.92 -11.68 4.43
N ARG A 99 -24.90 -10.90 4.00
CA ARG A 99 -26.23 -10.85 4.64
C ARG A 99 -27.32 -11.10 3.60
N ASP A 100 -28.33 -11.89 3.94
CA ASP A 100 -29.51 -12.05 3.10
C ASP A 100 -30.48 -10.85 3.20
N LYS A 101 -31.59 -10.89 2.44
CA LYS A 101 -32.65 -9.85 2.45
C LYS A 101 -33.28 -9.65 3.83
N ALA A 102 -33.17 -10.62 4.73
CA ALA A 102 -33.66 -10.53 6.12
C ALA A 102 -32.57 -10.02 7.09
N GLY A 103 -31.39 -9.67 6.59
CA GLY A 103 -30.25 -9.19 7.36
C GLY A 103 -29.48 -10.30 8.09
N LYS A 104 -29.81 -11.58 7.85
CA LYS A 104 -29.16 -12.72 8.49
C LYS A 104 -27.82 -12.99 7.83
N ALA A 105 -26.79 -13.25 8.65
CA ALA A 105 -25.47 -13.62 8.16
C ALA A 105 -25.55 -14.93 7.36
N VAL A 106 -24.96 -14.90 6.16
CA VAL A 106 -24.85 -16.03 5.24
C VAL A 106 -23.41 -16.19 4.80
N GLY A 107 -22.98 -17.45 4.74
CA GLY A 107 -21.70 -17.81 4.16
C GLY A 107 -21.71 -17.69 2.64
N GLY A 108 -20.58 -18.00 2.02
CA GLY A 108 -20.45 -17.89 0.57
C GLY A 108 -19.20 -18.58 0.05
N THR A 109 -18.94 -18.38 -1.24
CA THR A 109 -17.73 -18.87 -1.89
C THR A 109 -16.79 -17.72 -2.23
N TYR A 110 -15.49 -17.91 -2.03
CA TYR A 110 -14.46 -16.94 -2.38
C TYR A 110 -13.35 -17.62 -3.17
N SER A 111 -12.95 -17.08 -4.31
CA SER A 111 -11.85 -17.64 -5.10
C SER A 111 -10.72 -16.64 -5.26
N ASN A 112 -9.47 -17.11 -5.17
CA ASN A 112 -8.28 -16.30 -5.40
C ASN A 112 -7.12 -17.23 -5.80
N ARG A 113 -5.92 -16.67 -6.02
CA ARG A 113 -4.71 -17.43 -6.29
C ARG A 113 -3.51 -16.95 -5.49
N ILE A 114 -2.61 -17.86 -5.17
CA ILE A 114 -1.30 -17.60 -4.57
C ILE A 114 -0.24 -17.94 -5.60
N ARG A 115 0.69 -17.02 -5.83
CA ARG A 115 1.85 -17.25 -6.67
C ARG A 115 3.07 -17.52 -5.78
N TRP A 116 3.59 -18.73 -5.88
CA TRP A 116 4.84 -19.14 -5.27
C TRP A 116 5.94 -18.89 -6.30
N GLN A 117 6.74 -17.87 -6.06
CA GLN A 117 7.88 -17.55 -6.89
C GLN A 117 9.09 -17.30 -6.00
N ILE A 118 10.21 -17.90 -6.38
CA ILE A 118 11.54 -17.62 -5.90
C ILE A 118 12.04 -16.45 -6.74
N PRO A 119 12.40 -15.31 -6.13
CA PRO A 119 12.91 -14.18 -6.89
C PRO A 119 14.09 -14.61 -7.77
N GLU A 120 13.98 -14.44 -9.09
CA GLU A 120 15.13 -14.57 -9.99
C GLU A 120 16.07 -13.39 -9.71
N TYR A 121 17.27 -13.70 -9.22
CA TYR A 121 18.33 -12.71 -9.09
C TYR A 121 18.90 -12.45 -10.49
N ASP A 122 18.51 -11.36 -11.14
CA ASP A 122 19.29 -10.80 -12.24
C ASP A 122 20.57 -10.20 -11.66
N ASP A 123 21.70 -10.87 -11.90
CA ASP A 123 23.04 -10.46 -11.48
C ASP A 123 23.50 -9.10 -12.10
N SER A 124 22.72 -8.49 -13.01
CA SER A 124 23.14 -7.29 -13.74
C SER A 124 22.83 -5.94 -13.08
N ILE A 125 22.08 -5.89 -11.96
CA ILE A 125 21.89 -4.66 -11.16
C ILE A 125 22.07 -4.95 -9.67
N ALA A 126 23.27 -5.35 -9.27
CA ALA A 126 23.68 -5.36 -7.87
C ALA A 126 24.35 -4.02 -7.52
N VAL A 127 23.58 -3.09 -6.91
CA VAL A 127 24.16 -2.06 -6.03
C VAL A 127 23.54 -2.23 -4.65
N ALA A 128 24.33 -2.80 -3.73
CA ALA A 128 24.07 -2.82 -2.29
C ALA A 128 22.76 -3.48 -1.81
N GLY A 129 22.32 -4.58 -2.43
CA GLY A 129 21.28 -5.44 -1.83
C GLY A 129 19.88 -4.81 -1.72
N PHE A 130 19.62 -3.74 -2.45
CA PHE A 130 18.27 -3.19 -2.63
C PHE A 130 17.83 -3.43 -4.08
N ALA A 131 16.78 -4.23 -4.26
CA ALA A 131 16.04 -4.30 -5.50
C ALA A 131 14.83 -3.37 -5.41
N LEU A 132 14.63 -2.52 -6.41
CA LEU A 132 13.40 -1.74 -6.54
C LEU A 132 12.25 -2.68 -6.92
N ASP A 133 11.18 -2.56 -6.15
CA ASP A 133 10.05 -3.48 -6.05
C ASP A 133 9.20 -3.47 -7.33
N ALA A 134 9.31 -4.51 -8.16
CA ALA A 134 8.40 -4.75 -9.27
C ALA A 134 7.25 -5.67 -8.80
N VAL A 135 6.33 -5.12 -8.00
CA VAL A 135 5.05 -5.75 -7.59
C VAL A 135 4.06 -5.82 -8.79
N GLN A 136 4.50 -6.40 -9.89
CA GLN A 136 3.81 -6.43 -11.18
C GLN A 136 3.84 -7.88 -11.67
N GLU A 137 2.81 -8.74 -11.64
CA GLU A 137 1.37 -8.54 -11.67
C GLU A 137 0.67 -9.84 -11.19
N SER A 138 0.32 -9.93 -9.91
CA SER A 138 -0.48 -11.05 -9.38
C SER A 138 -1.96 -10.73 -9.62
N TRP A 139 -2.56 -11.27 -10.68
CA TRP A 139 -4.01 -11.19 -10.93
C TRP A 139 -4.74 -12.34 -10.23
N PRO A 140 -5.92 -12.17 -9.62
CA PRO A 140 -6.68 -10.94 -9.49
C PRO A 140 -6.06 -10.00 -8.45
N ARG A 141 -6.31 -8.71 -8.64
CA ARG A 141 -5.72 -7.65 -7.82
C ARG A 141 -6.82 -6.75 -7.27
N GLY A 142 -6.73 -6.41 -5.99
CA GLY A 142 -7.58 -5.40 -5.37
C GLY A 142 -7.39 -4.00 -5.96
N PRO A 143 -8.31 -3.06 -5.66
CA PRO A 143 -8.20 -1.68 -6.10
C PRO A 143 -6.99 -1.02 -5.41
N ARG A 144 -6.27 -0.16 -6.12
CA ARG A 144 -5.12 0.59 -5.56
C ARG A 144 -5.43 2.08 -5.51
N PRO A 145 -5.08 2.79 -4.43
CA PRO A 145 -5.12 4.26 -4.42
C PRO A 145 -4.39 4.85 -5.61
N ASP A 146 -5.02 5.80 -6.30
CA ASP A 146 -4.36 6.61 -7.30
C ASP A 146 -3.46 7.66 -6.63
N ASP A 147 -2.44 8.15 -7.32
CA ASP A 147 -1.61 9.28 -6.88
C ASP A 147 -2.45 10.53 -6.56
N ALA A 148 -3.62 10.68 -7.18
CA ALA A 148 -4.55 11.74 -6.82
C ALA A 148 -5.03 11.63 -5.36
N LEU A 149 -5.29 10.40 -4.88
CA LEU A 149 -5.73 10.15 -3.51
C LEU A 149 -4.60 10.44 -2.51
N THR A 150 -3.35 10.13 -2.86
CA THR A 150 -2.19 10.36 -1.98
C THR A 150 -1.84 11.84 -1.80
N ARG A 151 -2.35 12.71 -2.68
CA ARG A 151 -2.15 14.17 -2.63
C ARG A 151 -3.23 14.93 -1.86
N ILE A 152 -4.29 14.26 -1.40
CA ILE A 152 -5.30 14.90 -0.56
C ILE A 152 -4.65 15.31 0.75
N ASP A 153 -4.77 16.58 1.13
CA ASP A 153 -4.28 17.11 2.41
C ASP A 153 -5.40 17.05 3.47
N PRO A 154 -5.35 16.11 4.44
CA PRO A 154 -6.40 16.02 5.46
C PRO A 154 -6.56 17.32 6.26
N ALA A 155 -5.51 18.12 6.45
CA ALA A 155 -5.63 19.37 7.20
C ALA A 155 -6.49 20.41 6.48
N ALA A 156 -6.41 20.45 5.14
CA ALA A 156 -7.21 21.33 4.29
C ALA A 156 -8.70 20.95 4.29
N HIS A 157 -9.00 19.65 4.43
CA HIS A 157 -10.37 19.13 4.45
C HIS A 157 -10.93 18.91 5.87
N TYR A 158 -10.21 19.35 6.90
CA TYR A 158 -10.63 19.19 8.29
C TYR A 158 -11.93 19.95 8.58
N PRO A 159 -12.97 19.30 9.13
CA PRO A 159 -14.23 19.97 9.46
C PRO A 159 -14.02 21.09 10.47
N ALA A 160 -14.53 22.29 10.17
CA ALA A 160 -14.34 23.46 11.03
C ALA A 160 -14.90 23.25 12.45
N ALA A 161 -16.03 22.55 12.58
CA ALA A 161 -16.63 22.22 13.87
C ALA A 161 -15.76 21.26 14.69
N ALA A 162 -15.26 20.18 14.08
CA ALA A 162 -14.36 19.23 14.72
C ALA A 162 -13.03 19.89 15.12
N ARG A 163 -12.50 20.78 14.26
CA ARG A 163 -11.29 21.56 14.55
C ARG A 163 -11.49 22.46 15.77
N ALA A 164 -12.59 23.22 15.81
CA ALA A 164 -12.90 24.10 16.94
C ALA A 164 -13.14 23.33 18.26
N ALA A 165 -13.61 22.09 18.17
CA ALA A 165 -13.82 21.20 19.31
C ALA A 165 -12.56 20.40 19.72
N GLY A 166 -11.46 20.51 18.97
CA GLY A 166 -10.24 19.74 19.23
C GLY A 166 -10.42 18.22 19.02
N GLU A 167 -11.35 17.82 18.16
CA GLU A 167 -11.65 16.41 17.90
C GLU A 167 -10.66 15.82 16.88
N GLU A 168 -10.10 14.66 17.18
CA GLU A 168 -9.22 13.85 16.30
C GLU A 168 -9.68 12.39 16.31
N GLY A 169 -9.27 11.60 15.30
CA GLY A 169 -9.57 10.18 15.31
C GLY A 169 -9.31 9.45 13.99
N VAL A 170 -9.58 8.15 13.99
CA VAL A 170 -9.47 7.28 12.81
C VAL A 170 -10.84 6.77 12.44
N VAL A 171 -11.28 7.05 11.22
CA VAL A 171 -12.54 6.55 10.65
C VAL A 171 -12.24 5.24 9.93
N HIS A 172 -12.94 4.16 10.28
CA HIS A 172 -12.86 2.90 9.55
C HIS A 172 -14.07 2.79 8.62
N MET A 173 -13.83 2.62 7.33
CA MET A 173 -14.88 2.70 6.32
C MET A 173 -14.70 1.65 5.23
N GLU A 174 -15.83 1.31 4.61
CA GLU A 174 -15.91 0.46 3.45
C GLU A 174 -16.31 1.29 2.24
N LEU A 175 -15.51 1.21 1.17
CA LEU A 175 -15.70 1.95 -0.07
C LEU A 175 -16.07 0.98 -1.20
N GLY A 176 -17.20 1.21 -1.86
CA GLY A 176 -17.50 0.56 -3.13
C GLY A 176 -16.84 1.32 -4.26
N ILE A 177 -16.09 0.61 -5.11
CA ILE A 177 -15.32 1.15 -6.22
C ILE A 177 -15.78 0.47 -7.50
N ASP A 178 -16.15 1.27 -8.51
CA ASP A 178 -16.58 0.72 -9.79
C ASP A 178 -15.41 0.24 -10.68
N ALA A 179 -15.73 -0.34 -11.83
CA ALA A 179 -14.73 -0.82 -12.79
C ALA A 179 -13.93 0.32 -13.47
N ALA A 180 -14.30 1.59 -13.26
CA ALA A 180 -13.51 2.75 -13.67
C ALA A 180 -12.58 3.24 -12.55
N GLY A 181 -12.70 2.69 -11.34
CA GLY A 181 -11.90 3.09 -10.18
C GLY A 181 -12.50 4.26 -9.39
N GLN A 182 -13.77 4.59 -9.62
CA GLN A 182 -14.46 5.67 -8.93
C GLN A 182 -15.19 5.13 -7.68
N VAL A 183 -15.13 5.88 -6.58
CA VAL A 183 -15.85 5.54 -5.35
C VAL A 183 -17.35 5.77 -5.56
N THR A 184 -18.13 4.69 -5.58
CA THR A 184 -19.60 4.71 -5.74
C THR A 184 -20.35 4.65 -4.41
N SER A 185 -19.74 4.11 -3.35
CA SER A 185 -20.34 4.05 -2.02
C SER A 185 -19.29 4.22 -0.92
N CYS A 186 -19.72 4.71 0.24
CA CYS A 186 -18.90 4.79 1.46
C CYS A 186 -19.79 4.48 2.66
N LYS A 187 -19.37 3.57 3.52
CA LYS A 187 -20.06 3.16 4.74
C LYS A 187 -19.05 3.17 5.89
N VAL A 188 -19.35 3.92 6.96
CA VAL A 188 -18.51 3.90 8.17
C VAL A 188 -18.88 2.65 8.97
N ASN A 189 -17.88 1.80 9.21
CA ASN A 189 -18.04 0.55 9.95
C ASN A 189 -17.65 0.72 11.43
N GLU A 190 -16.64 1.55 11.70
CA GLU A 190 -16.24 1.95 13.06
C GLU A 190 -15.97 3.46 13.08
N SER A 191 -16.68 4.16 13.95
CA SER A 191 -16.65 5.62 14.08
C SER A 191 -15.35 6.11 14.70
N SER A 192 -14.90 7.30 14.30
CA SER A 192 -13.79 8.00 14.94
C SER A 192 -14.16 8.67 16.27
N LEU A 193 -15.33 8.37 16.84
CA LEU A 193 -15.95 9.03 18.00
C LEU A 193 -16.37 10.48 17.73
N SER A 194 -16.29 10.95 16.49
CA SER A 194 -16.83 12.24 16.03
C SER A 194 -17.63 12.03 14.76
N PHE A 195 -18.92 12.35 14.83
CA PHE A 195 -19.81 12.28 13.68
C PHE A 195 -19.35 13.22 12.54
N ALA A 196 -18.79 14.38 12.88
CA ALA A 196 -18.30 15.34 11.90
C ALA A 196 -17.09 14.80 11.13
N LEU A 197 -16.18 14.09 11.82
CA LEU A 197 -15.01 13.46 11.19
C LEU A 197 -15.41 12.27 10.31
N ASP A 198 -16.39 11.47 10.75
CA ASP A 198 -16.95 10.33 10.00
C ASP A 198 -17.61 10.77 8.69
N GLU A 199 -18.50 11.77 8.78
CA GLU A 199 -19.21 12.33 7.62
C GLU A 199 -18.22 12.94 6.62
N ALA A 200 -17.26 13.71 7.10
CA ALA A 200 -16.26 14.36 6.27
C ALA A 200 -15.38 13.36 5.53
N ALA A 201 -14.98 12.27 6.17
CA ALA A 201 -14.13 11.27 5.53
C ALA A 201 -14.86 10.57 4.39
N CYS A 202 -16.13 10.19 4.60
CA CYS A 202 -16.94 9.62 3.51
C CYS A 202 -17.26 10.63 2.40
N ALA A 203 -17.50 11.91 2.73
CA ALA A 203 -17.72 12.95 1.73
C ALA A 203 -16.47 13.16 0.85
N LEU A 204 -15.29 13.17 1.47
CA LEU A 204 -14.00 13.30 0.79
C LEU A 204 -13.71 12.11 -0.13
N MET A 205 -13.93 10.88 0.34
CA MET A 205 -13.73 9.68 -0.50
C MET A 205 -14.70 9.61 -1.67
N ARG A 206 -15.94 10.07 -1.54
CA ARG A 206 -16.89 10.09 -2.67
C ARG A 206 -16.58 11.18 -3.70
N SER A 207 -16.00 12.30 -3.28
CA SER A 207 -15.70 13.43 -4.17
C SER A 207 -14.33 13.29 -4.84
N ASP A 208 -13.30 13.04 -4.04
CA ASP A 208 -11.90 13.08 -4.47
C ASP A 208 -11.23 11.70 -4.47
N GLY A 209 -11.93 10.67 -3.96
CA GLY A 209 -11.43 9.31 -3.93
C GLY A 209 -11.27 8.71 -5.32
N LYS A 210 -10.03 8.43 -5.72
CA LYS A 210 -9.68 7.81 -6.99
C LYS A 210 -8.79 6.61 -6.80
N PHE A 211 -9.12 5.54 -7.51
CA PHE A 211 -8.42 4.27 -7.43
C PHE A 211 -8.13 3.76 -8.84
N SER A 212 -7.05 3.00 -8.98
CA SER A 212 -7.00 1.98 -10.03
C SER A 212 -7.99 0.88 -9.66
N PRO A 213 -8.90 0.46 -10.57
CA PRO A 213 -9.93 -0.53 -10.26
C PRO A 213 -9.30 -1.88 -9.90
N ALA A 214 -10.06 -2.70 -9.16
CA ALA A 214 -9.72 -4.10 -8.99
C ALA A 214 -9.79 -4.80 -10.34
N LEU A 215 -8.87 -5.70 -10.65
CA LEU A 215 -8.98 -6.50 -11.86
C LEU A 215 -9.08 -7.99 -11.55
N ASP A 216 -9.84 -8.69 -12.39
CA ASP A 216 -10.12 -10.12 -12.28
C ASP A 216 -8.93 -11.00 -12.72
N SER A 217 -9.17 -12.30 -12.78
CA SER A 217 -8.20 -13.32 -13.23
C SER A 217 -7.66 -13.10 -14.63
N ASP A 218 -8.42 -12.40 -15.48
CA ASP A 218 -8.12 -12.11 -16.87
C ASP A 218 -7.53 -10.70 -17.05
N GLY A 219 -7.29 -9.99 -15.93
CA GLY A 219 -6.81 -8.61 -15.93
C GLY A 219 -7.88 -7.58 -16.33
N LYS A 220 -9.16 -7.94 -16.34
CA LYS A 220 -10.24 -7.00 -16.67
C LYS A 220 -10.71 -6.22 -15.44
N PRO A 221 -10.98 -4.90 -15.57
CA PRO A 221 -11.53 -4.12 -14.48
C PRO A 221 -12.89 -4.63 -14.02
N VAL A 222 -13.02 -4.83 -12.71
CA VAL A 222 -14.23 -5.29 -12.04
C VAL A 222 -14.58 -4.36 -10.88
N ARG A 223 -15.87 -4.30 -10.56
CA ARG A 223 -16.34 -3.62 -9.36
C ARG A 223 -15.77 -4.32 -8.13
N SER A 224 -15.45 -3.54 -7.12
CA SER A 224 -14.88 -4.04 -5.87
C SER A 224 -15.37 -3.23 -4.69
N VAL A 225 -15.14 -3.77 -3.51
CA VAL A 225 -15.38 -3.07 -2.26
C VAL A 225 -14.10 -3.21 -1.43
N VAL A 226 -13.66 -2.15 -0.77
CA VAL A 226 -12.43 -2.12 0.01
C VAL A 226 -12.67 -1.53 1.40
N ALA A 227 -12.23 -2.24 2.43
CA ALA A 227 -12.16 -1.70 3.78
C ALA A 227 -10.86 -0.90 3.95
N THR A 228 -10.97 0.34 4.42
CA THR A 228 -9.84 1.25 4.60
C THR A 228 -10.03 2.11 5.86
N THR A 229 -8.96 2.81 6.25
CA THR A 229 -8.99 3.78 7.34
C THR A 229 -8.63 5.16 6.84
N PHE A 230 -9.18 6.19 7.50
CA PHE A 230 -8.81 7.59 7.27
C PHE A 230 -8.52 8.25 8.61
N ARG A 231 -7.33 8.85 8.74
CA ARG A 231 -6.87 9.46 9.99
C ARG A 231 -6.99 10.98 9.92
N TRP A 232 -7.71 11.55 10.88
CA TRP A 232 -7.72 12.97 11.16
C TRP A 232 -6.72 13.26 12.28
N THR A 233 -5.84 14.23 12.04
CA THR A 233 -4.89 14.74 13.04
C THR A 233 -4.92 16.26 12.97
N LEU A 234 -5.12 16.90 14.12
CA LEU A 234 -5.09 18.34 14.24
C LEU A 234 -3.70 18.83 13.84
N PRO A 235 -3.60 19.82 12.95
CA PRO A 235 -2.35 20.51 12.76
C PRO A 235 -1.96 21.19 14.09
N GLU A 236 -0.70 21.05 14.54
CA GLU A 236 -0.20 21.79 15.71
C GLU A 236 -0.55 23.28 15.53
N GLU A 237 -1.35 23.82 16.46
CA GLU A 237 -1.79 25.21 16.48
C GLU A 237 -0.59 26.14 16.23
N ALA A 238 -0.66 26.90 15.13
CA ALA A 238 0.28 27.99 14.89
C ALA A 238 0.06 29.03 15.99
N GLY A 239 0.94 29.03 17.00
CA GLY A 239 0.88 29.97 18.12
C GLY A 239 0.62 31.40 17.64
N GLU A 240 -0.40 32.01 18.22
CA GLU A 240 -0.88 33.35 17.92
C GLU A 240 0.22 34.38 18.20
N GLY A 241 0.97 34.75 17.16
CA GLY A 241 1.88 35.90 17.20
C GLY A 241 1.08 37.21 17.12
N PRO A 242 1.52 38.28 17.78
CA PRO A 242 0.81 39.55 17.74
C PRO A 242 0.80 40.09 16.31
N GLY A 243 -0.37 40.12 15.67
CA GLY A 243 -0.56 40.76 14.37
C GLY A 243 -1.44 40.05 13.34
N GLY A 244 -1.99 38.85 13.62
CA GLY A 244 -3.04 38.26 12.77
C GLY A 244 -2.67 38.01 11.31
N VAL A 245 -1.38 37.92 10.99
CA VAL A 245 -0.93 37.47 9.67
C VAL A 245 -0.61 35.99 9.78
N ALA A 246 -1.42 35.17 9.09
CA ALA A 246 -1.13 33.76 8.90
C ALA A 246 0.18 33.63 8.10
N VAL A 247 1.30 33.45 8.80
CA VAL A 247 2.54 32.99 8.17
C VAL A 247 2.33 31.51 7.91
N GLN A 248 2.04 31.15 6.66
CA GLN A 248 2.28 29.79 6.18
C GLN A 248 3.71 29.45 6.64
N ARG A 249 3.87 28.53 7.60
CA ARG A 249 5.20 27.98 7.89
C ARG A 249 5.56 27.18 6.65
N GLU A 250 6.20 27.84 5.69
CA GLU A 250 6.88 27.20 4.57
C GLU A 250 7.65 26.04 5.16
N ARG A 251 7.36 24.82 4.68
CA ARG A 251 8.13 23.63 5.07
C ARG A 251 9.59 23.96 4.82
N SER A 252 10.36 24.13 5.88
CA SER A 252 11.77 24.50 5.76
C SER A 252 12.49 23.43 4.96
N PHE A 253 13.32 23.84 3.99
CA PHE A 253 14.09 22.90 3.19
C PHE A 253 14.95 22.00 4.10
N PRO A 254 14.89 20.66 3.98
CA PRO A 254 15.56 19.75 4.90
C PRO A 254 17.08 19.92 4.99
N MET A 255 17.72 20.51 3.97
CA MET A 255 19.16 20.80 3.93
C MET A 255 19.46 22.31 4.06
N GLY A 256 18.68 23.03 4.87
CA GLY A 256 18.78 24.49 5.02
C GLY A 256 19.93 25.00 5.92
N LYS A 257 20.74 24.12 6.51
CA LYS A 257 21.88 24.50 7.37
C LYS A 257 23.16 23.84 6.86
N PRO A 258 24.27 24.58 6.68
CA PRO A 258 25.54 23.97 6.31
C PRO A 258 26.06 23.07 7.44
N GLY A 259 26.89 22.10 7.09
CA GLY A 259 27.43 21.14 8.06
C GLY A 259 28.40 20.14 7.44
N SER A 260 29.09 19.41 8.30
CA SER A 260 30.02 18.37 7.87
C SER A 260 29.86 17.12 8.72
N ALA A 261 30.14 15.96 8.13
CA ALA A 261 30.14 14.68 8.80
C ALA A 261 31.38 13.89 8.37
N THR A 262 32.14 13.39 9.33
CA THR A 262 33.32 12.54 9.11
C THR A 262 33.16 11.23 9.84
N VAL A 263 33.26 10.12 9.11
CA VAL A 263 33.34 8.77 9.68
C VAL A 263 34.70 8.17 9.34
N THR A 264 35.35 7.61 10.36
CA THR A 264 36.65 6.94 10.25
C THR A 264 36.51 5.53 10.78
N VAL A 265 36.80 4.53 9.94
CA VAL A 265 36.70 3.11 10.28
C VAL A 265 38.07 2.46 10.10
N LEU A 266 38.51 1.69 11.09
CA LEU A 266 39.69 0.82 10.99
C LEU A 266 39.22 -0.61 10.77
N LEU A 267 39.35 -1.11 9.54
CA LEU A 267 39.09 -2.51 9.23
C LEU A 267 40.39 -3.30 9.37
N GLY A 268 40.39 -4.31 10.24
CA GLY A 268 41.50 -5.23 10.45
C GLY A 268 41.71 -6.18 9.27
N ALA A 269 42.91 -6.73 9.16
CA ALA A 269 43.23 -7.77 8.17
C ALA A 269 42.44 -9.08 8.39
N ASP A 270 41.84 -9.25 9.57
CA ASP A 270 40.95 -10.36 9.92
C ASP A 270 39.49 -10.12 9.50
N GLY A 271 39.21 -8.96 8.89
CA GLY A 271 37.87 -8.57 8.44
C GLY A 271 37.00 -7.97 9.54
N ARG A 272 37.52 -7.69 10.74
CA ARG A 272 36.75 -7.05 11.81
C ARG A 272 36.99 -5.55 11.88
N VAL A 273 35.97 -4.79 12.24
CA VAL A 273 36.12 -3.36 12.54
C VAL A 273 36.75 -3.23 13.93
N ALA A 274 37.98 -2.73 13.97
CA ALA A 274 38.76 -2.58 15.20
C ALA A 274 38.54 -1.23 15.89
N ASP A 275 38.19 -0.19 15.14
CA ASP A 275 37.89 1.16 15.65
C ASP A 275 36.91 1.85 14.69
N CYS A 276 35.93 2.58 15.22
CA CYS A 276 35.07 3.46 14.46
C CYS A 276 34.88 4.78 15.19
N ARG A 277 35.10 5.89 14.49
CA ARG A 277 34.93 7.24 15.01
C ARG A 277 34.05 8.06 14.08
N PHE A 278 33.06 8.70 14.66
CA PHE A 278 32.18 9.63 13.98
C PHE A 278 32.31 11.03 14.61
N SER A 279 32.48 12.04 13.78
CA SER A 279 32.42 13.45 14.18
C SER A 279 31.57 14.23 13.19
N LYS A 280 30.90 15.27 13.69
CA LYS A 280 30.05 16.15 12.86
C LYS A 280 30.09 17.59 13.33
N THR A 281 29.72 18.49 12.44
CA THR A 281 29.39 19.88 12.74
C THR A 281 27.92 20.14 12.38
N GLY A 282 27.13 20.59 13.35
CA GLY A 282 25.69 20.83 13.18
C GLY A 282 24.82 19.58 13.23
N GLU A 283 23.68 19.62 12.53
CA GLU A 283 22.70 18.52 12.47
C GLU A 283 22.93 17.56 11.29
N PHE A 284 23.83 17.92 10.37
CA PHE A 284 24.16 17.11 9.19
C PHE A 284 24.77 15.76 9.58
N GLY A 285 24.30 14.68 8.96
CA GLY A 285 24.72 13.30 9.25
C GLY A 285 24.13 12.70 10.53
N SER A 286 23.14 13.34 11.17
CA SER A 286 22.40 12.75 12.29
C SER A 286 21.41 11.71 11.78
N MET A 287 21.40 10.51 12.37
CA MET A 287 20.38 9.50 12.09
C MET A 287 19.27 9.55 13.16
N PRO A 288 18.07 8.99 12.86
CA PRO A 288 16.98 8.89 13.83
C PRO A 288 17.42 8.16 15.10
N ASN A 289 16.76 8.46 16.22
CA ASN A 289 16.97 7.79 17.51
C ASN A 289 18.40 7.91 18.08
N GLY A 290 19.18 8.89 17.64
CA GLY A 290 20.54 9.12 18.14
C GLY A 290 21.59 8.16 17.59
N MET A 291 21.24 7.36 16.58
CA MET A 291 22.18 6.47 15.92
C MET A 291 23.29 7.25 15.19
N THR A 292 24.44 6.60 15.08
CA THR A 292 25.63 7.09 14.37
C THR A 292 26.02 6.11 13.27
N PRO A 293 26.76 6.53 12.23
CA PRO A 293 27.25 5.63 11.19
C PRO A 293 28.09 4.47 11.73
N CYS A 294 28.65 4.58 12.93
CA CYS A 294 29.38 3.49 13.57
C CYS A 294 28.48 2.33 14.00
N ASP A 295 27.19 2.59 14.29
CA ASP A 295 26.23 1.56 14.70
C ASP A 295 25.87 0.61 13.54
N MET A 296 26.19 0.98 12.29
CA MET A 296 26.05 0.11 11.13
C MET A 296 27.13 -0.98 11.07
N PHE A 297 28.21 -0.86 11.86
CA PHE A 297 29.29 -1.85 11.92
C PHE A 297 29.21 -2.65 13.23
N PRO A 298 28.38 -3.70 13.30
CA PRO A 298 28.21 -4.48 14.52
C PRO A 298 29.54 -5.14 14.92
N ALA A 299 29.78 -5.28 16.23
CA ALA A 299 31.03 -5.85 16.76
C ALA A 299 31.31 -7.29 16.28
N GLN A 300 30.26 -8.05 15.96
CA GLN A 300 30.32 -9.40 15.40
C GLN A 300 30.39 -9.45 13.87
N GLY A 301 30.26 -8.30 13.19
CA GLY A 301 30.31 -8.20 11.73
C GLY A 301 31.69 -8.57 11.19
N ARG A 302 31.71 -9.33 10.09
CA ARG A 302 32.92 -9.63 9.33
C ARG A 302 32.79 -9.11 7.91
N TYR A 303 33.81 -8.42 7.46
CA TYR A 303 33.92 -7.83 6.13
C TYR A 303 35.12 -8.42 5.40
N ALA A 304 35.07 -8.45 4.08
CA ALA A 304 36.27 -8.78 3.30
C ALA A 304 37.37 -7.74 3.61
N PRO A 305 38.56 -8.16 4.06
CA PRO A 305 39.65 -7.23 4.32
C PRO A 305 40.18 -6.66 3.00
N PHE A 306 40.78 -5.47 3.06
CA PHE A 306 41.49 -4.93 1.91
C PHE A 306 42.68 -5.82 1.56
N VAL A 307 43.02 -5.90 0.28
CA VAL A 307 44.18 -6.65 -0.19
C VAL A 307 45.34 -5.69 -0.41
N GLY A 308 46.48 -5.99 0.21
CA GLY A 308 47.73 -5.27 0.01
C GLY A 308 48.32 -5.49 -1.38
N SER A 309 49.33 -4.70 -1.74
CA SER A 309 50.06 -4.87 -3.01
C SER A 309 50.79 -6.22 -3.11
N ASP A 310 50.95 -6.93 -2.01
CA ASP A 310 51.52 -8.27 -1.90
C ASP A 310 50.46 -9.39 -2.01
N GLY A 311 49.20 -9.05 -2.28
CA GLY A 311 48.10 -10.01 -2.40
C GLY A 311 47.56 -10.53 -1.06
N LYS A 312 48.03 -10.01 0.07
CA LYS A 312 47.62 -10.47 1.40
C LYS A 312 46.56 -9.55 2.03
N PRO A 313 45.71 -10.06 2.93
CA PRO A 313 44.84 -9.23 3.75
C PRO A 313 45.62 -8.16 4.51
N ALA A 314 45.18 -6.91 4.41
CA ALA A 314 45.83 -5.76 4.99
C ALA A 314 44.81 -4.91 5.75
N ALA A 315 45.16 -4.50 6.97
CA ALA A 315 44.36 -3.56 7.73
C ALA A 315 44.38 -2.18 7.06
N LYS A 316 43.23 -1.52 6.98
CA LYS A 316 43.11 -0.17 6.40
C LYS A 316 42.24 0.71 7.26
N ARG A 317 42.65 1.97 7.35
CA ARG A 317 41.82 3.05 7.88
C ARG A 317 41.11 3.72 6.72
N VAL A 318 39.79 3.65 6.72
CA VAL A 318 38.91 4.29 5.74
C VAL A 318 38.35 5.55 6.38
N THR A 319 38.38 6.67 5.67
CA THR A 319 37.83 7.94 6.15
C THR A 319 36.93 8.52 5.08
N LEU A 320 35.64 8.64 5.39
CA LEU A 320 34.66 9.31 4.54
C LEU A 320 34.36 10.67 5.16
N ARG A 321 34.50 11.72 4.35
CA ARG A 321 34.19 13.10 4.72
C ARG A 321 33.12 13.61 3.78
N THR A 322 32.04 14.12 4.34
CA THR A 322 30.93 14.72 3.60
C THR A 322 30.73 16.14 4.11
N GLU A 323 30.53 17.06 3.19
CA GLU A 323 30.31 18.48 3.46
C GLU A 323 29.07 18.96 2.71
N LEU A 324 28.23 19.72 3.42
CA LEU A 324 27.09 20.41 2.86
C LEU A 324 27.39 21.91 2.84
N VAL A 325 27.55 22.44 1.63
CA VAL A 325 27.77 23.86 1.37
C VAL A 325 26.48 24.45 0.77
N ILE A 326 26.13 25.66 1.18
CA ILE A 326 25.01 26.42 0.61
C ILE A 326 25.63 27.63 -0.09
N GLU A 327 25.40 27.74 -1.40
CA GLU A 327 25.90 28.83 -2.24
C GLU A 327 24.72 29.58 -2.86
N ASP A 328 24.91 30.89 -3.08
CA ASP A 328 23.91 31.70 -3.76
C ASP A 328 23.79 31.27 -5.23
N ALA A 329 22.55 31.06 -5.69
CA ALA A 329 22.29 30.82 -7.09
C ALA A 329 22.56 32.10 -7.90
N PRO A 330 23.16 31.99 -9.11
CA PRO A 330 23.27 33.14 -9.99
C PRO A 330 21.87 33.69 -10.30
N PRO A 331 21.73 35.02 -10.48
CA PRO A 331 20.44 35.62 -10.78
C PRO A 331 19.84 34.97 -12.04
N PRO A 332 18.52 34.71 -12.07
CA PRO A 332 17.88 34.14 -13.23
C PRO A 332 18.17 35.04 -14.43
N ALA A 333 18.68 34.44 -15.52
CA ALA A 333 18.88 35.16 -16.76
C ALA A 333 17.55 35.82 -17.17
N GLU A 334 17.56 37.13 -17.39
CA GLU A 334 16.38 37.89 -17.81
C GLU A 334 15.71 37.15 -18.97
N ALA A 335 14.53 36.60 -18.70
CA ALA A 335 13.72 35.97 -19.72
C ALA A 335 13.40 37.04 -20.75
N LYS A 336 14.01 36.94 -21.94
CA LYS A 336 13.66 37.81 -23.07
C LYS A 336 12.14 37.72 -23.24
N PRO A 337 11.42 38.86 -23.22
CA PRO A 337 9.97 38.84 -23.38
C PRO A 337 9.62 38.14 -24.68
N ALA A 338 8.74 37.14 -24.60
CA ALA A 338 8.22 36.47 -25.76
C ALA A 338 7.61 37.52 -26.71
N PRO A 339 7.87 37.43 -28.03
CA PRO A 339 7.33 38.41 -28.97
C PRO A 339 5.80 38.36 -28.91
N VAL A 340 5.21 39.50 -28.52
CA VAL A 340 3.76 39.72 -28.53
C VAL A 340 3.28 39.53 -29.97
N LYS A 341 2.50 38.48 -30.22
CA LYS A 341 1.81 38.31 -31.51
C LYS A 341 0.85 39.49 -31.69
N PRO A 342 0.92 40.23 -32.82
CA PRO A 342 -0.02 41.31 -33.08
C PRO A 342 -1.45 40.74 -33.16
N ALA A 343 -2.38 41.43 -32.49
CA ALA A 343 -3.80 41.13 -32.58
C ALA A 343 -4.25 41.19 -34.04
N VAL A 344 -4.86 40.10 -34.51
CA VAL A 344 -5.51 40.07 -35.82
C VAL A 344 -6.77 40.92 -35.71
N ALA A 345 -6.76 42.09 -36.36
CA ALA A 345 -7.97 42.85 -36.61
C ALA A 345 -8.68 42.25 -37.82
N LYS A 346 -9.84 41.63 -37.60
CA LYS A 346 -10.99 41.62 -38.52
C LYS A 346 -12.23 41.09 -37.81
#